data_AF-A0AAV0UWP1-F1
#
_entry.id   AF-A0AAV0UWP1-F1
#
_cell.length_a   1.000
_cell.length_b   1.000
_cell.length_c   1.000
_cell.angle_alpha   90.00
_cell.angle_beta   90.00
_cell.angle_gamma   90.00
#
_symmetry.space_group_name_H-M   'P 1'
#
loop_
_entity.id
_entity.type
_entity.pdbx_description
1 polymer ?
#
loop_
_entity_poly.entity_id
_entity_poly.type
_entity_poly.pdbx_seq_one_letter_code
_entity_poly.pdbx_strand_id
1 'polypeptide(L)'
;MAVKVCGYPDDTAVYVRSPEDVAEVMQALARFGEASVLKINAAKAMAVPLFDGATIDPELLHDVLLLQAGERCRYLGVLIGEGSTVKDSWDACLVALNSRLARARRKTNTVRSRAATAAVIVIPKVTFLARHS
;
A
#
# COMPACT_ATOMS: atom_id res chain seq x y z
N MET A 1 26.32 -0.26 2.50
CA MET A 1 25.10 0.36 3.05
C MET A 1 24.26 -0.70 3.73
N ALA A 2 23.75 -0.47 4.94
CA ALA A 2 22.78 -1.37 5.57
C ALA A 2 21.38 -0.85 5.24
N VAL A 3 20.70 -1.52 4.31
CA VAL A 3 19.35 -1.12 3.85
C VAL A 3 18.30 -1.86 4.66
N LYS A 4 17.26 -1.16 5.10
CA LYS A 4 16.09 -1.82 5.71
C LYS A 4 15.13 -2.22 4.61
N VAL A 5 14.70 -3.47 4.62
CA VAL A 5 13.79 -4.04 3.63
C VAL A 5 12.63 -4.70 4.36
N CYS A 6 11.42 -4.48 3.87
CA CYS A 6 10.22 -5.18 4.29
C CYS A 6 9.63 -5.88 3.07
N GLY A 7 9.47 -7.20 3.11
CA GLY A 7 8.95 -7.98 1.99
C GLY A 7 7.72 -8.78 2.38
N TYR A 8 6.76 -8.85 1.46
CA TYR A 8 5.57 -9.70 1.54
C TYR A 8 5.29 -10.23 0.13
N PRO A 9 5.31 -11.56 -0.07
CA PRO A 9 5.61 -12.17 -1.36
C PRO A 9 6.36 -11.29 -2.39
N ASP A 10 5.68 -10.81 -3.41
CA ASP A 10 6.20 -9.96 -4.49
C ASP A 10 6.17 -8.44 -4.17
N ASP A 11 5.42 -8.03 -3.15
CA ASP A 11 5.41 -6.65 -2.65
C ASP A 11 6.60 -6.41 -1.72
N THR A 12 7.57 -5.59 -2.17
CA THR A 12 8.76 -5.26 -1.39
C THR A 12 8.89 -3.75 -1.21
N ALA A 13 9.06 -3.31 0.04
CA ALA A 13 9.39 -1.95 0.41
C ALA A 13 10.87 -1.87 0.83
N VAL A 14 11.58 -0.89 0.26
CA VAL A 14 12.99 -0.63 0.56
C VAL A 14 13.10 0.78 1.14
N TYR A 15 13.67 0.89 2.34
CA TYR A 15 13.85 2.17 3.01
C TYR A 15 15.25 2.70 2.71
N VAL A 16 15.29 3.80 1.96
CA VAL A 16 16.51 4.52 1.59
C VAL A 16 16.67 5.79 2.42
N ARG A 17 17.90 6.30 2.55
CA ARG A 17 18.17 7.52 3.33
C ARG A 17 18.04 8.77 2.48
N SER A 18 18.33 8.67 1.19
CA SER A 18 18.19 9.76 0.24
C SER A 18 17.73 9.26 -1.13
N PRO A 19 17.21 10.13 -2.00
CA PRO A 19 16.76 9.75 -3.35
C PRO A 19 17.87 9.12 -4.21
N GLU A 20 19.12 9.53 -4.03
CA GLU A 20 20.27 9.02 -4.78
C GLU A 20 20.54 7.53 -4.52
N ASP A 21 20.18 7.03 -3.33
CA ASP A 21 20.31 5.60 -2.99
C ASP A 21 19.37 4.72 -3.84
N VAL A 22 18.33 5.28 -4.48
CA VAL A 22 17.38 4.54 -5.33
C VAL A 22 18.11 3.89 -6.52
N ALA A 23 19.11 4.57 -7.07
CA ALA A 23 19.95 4.04 -8.14
C ALA A 23 20.61 2.71 -7.75
N GLU A 24 21.20 2.67 -6.56
CA GLU A 24 21.88 1.48 -6.04
C GLU A 24 20.90 0.33 -5.82
N VAL A 25 19.71 0.65 -5.29
CA VAL A 25 18.63 -0.34 -5.09
C VAL A 25 18.19 -0.93 -6.43
N MET A 26 17.92 -0.09 -7.43
CA MET A 26 17.48 -0.56 -8.74
C MET A 26 18.54 -1.39 -9.45
N GLN A 27 19.82 -1.04 -9.32
CA GLN A 27 20.92 -1.86 -9.84
C GLN A 27 21.02 -3.22 -9.12
N ALA A 28 20.86 -3.25 -7.80
CA ALA A 28 20.87 -4.50 -7.04
C ALA A 28 19.71 -5.42 -7.45
N LEU A 29 18.51 -4.86 -7.61
CA LEU A 29 17.33 -5.61 -8.05
C LEU A 29 17.47 -6.08 -9.51
N ALA A 30 18.11 -5.30 -10.39
CA ALA A 30 18.38 -5.71 -11.76
C ALA A 30 19.33 -6.93 -11.81
N ARG A 31 20.43 -6.92 -11.04
CA ARG A 31 21.36 -8.06 -10.93
C ARG A 31 20.66 -9.30 -10.37
N PHE A 32 19.79 -9.12 -9.38
CA PHE A 32 18.96 -10.20 -8.87
C PHE A 32 18.03 -10.76 -9.95
N GLY A 33 17.37 -9.87 -10.70
CA GLY A 33 16.48 -10.23 -11.79
C GLY A 33 17.18 -11.01 -12.91
N GLU A 34 18.42 -10.67 -13.24
CA GLU A 34 19.27 -11.43 -14.18
C GLU A 34 19.54 -12.85 -13.67
N ALA A 35 19.88 -13.00 -12.39
CA ALA A 35 20.19 -14.30 -11.79
C ALA A 35 18.94 -15.18 -11.57
N SER A 36 17.79 -14.58 -11.27
CA SER A 36 16.55 -15.29 -10.95
C SER A 36 15.57 -15.38 -12.12
N VAL A 37 15.86 -14.70 -13.25
CA VAL A 37 14.95 -14.54 -14.40
C VAL A 37 13.64 -13.81 -14.03
N LEU A 38 13.66 -13.02 -12.94
CA LEU A 38 12.52 -12.21 -12.52
C LEU A 38 12.68 -10.78 -13.02
N LYS A 39 11.56 -10.08 -13.23
CA LYS A 39 11.54 -8.68 -13.65
C LYS A 39 10.78 -7.84 -12.65
N ILE A 40 11.34 -6.68 -12.30
CA ILE A 40 10.64 -5.67 -11.53
C ILE A 40 9.57 -5.06 -12.43
N ASN A 41 8.38 -4.84 -11.86
CA ASN A 41 7.37 -4.01 -12.50
C ASN A 41 7.60 -2.54 -12.11
N ALA A 42 8.52 -1.86 -12.80
CA ALA A 42 8.89 -0.47 -12.49
C ALA A 42 7.68 0.49 -12.53
N ALA A 43 6.71 0.24 -13.42
CA ALA A 43 5.48 1.03 -13.51
C ALA A 43 4.58 0.93 -12.27
N LYS A 44 4.79 -0.07 -11.40
CA LYS A 44 4.13 -0.20 -10.09
C LYS A 44 5.02 0.21 -8.93
N ALA A 45 6.32 0.42 -9.16
CA ALA A 45 7.23 0.90 -8.14
C ALA A 45 6.94 2.37 -7.86
N MET A 46 6.89 2.71 -6.58
CA MET A 46 6.54 4.05 -6.12
C MET A 46 7.52 4.46 -5.02
N ALA A 47 8.16 5.62 -5.21
CA ALA A 47 8.91 6.31 -4.19
C ALA A 47 7.92 7.11 -3.34
N VAL A 48 7.94 6.86 -2.03
CA VAL A 48 7.06 7.53 -1.07
C VAL A 48 7.92 8.33 -0.11
N PRO A 49 7.80 9.66 -0.10
CA PRO A 49 8.43 10.48 0.94
C PRO A 49 7.88 10.12 2.33
N LEU A 50 8.76 9.95 3.30
CA LEU A 50 8.38 9.54 4.67
C LEU A 50 8.15 10.71 5.63
N PHE A 51 8.44 11.93 5.19
CA PHE A 51 8.21 13.15 5.95
C PHE A 51 7.53 14.20 5.06
N ASP A 52 6.67 15.00 5.69
CA ASP A 52 5.88 16.03 5.01
C ASP A 52 6.79 17.15 4.48
N GLY A 53 6.44 17.69 3.31
CA GLY A 53 7.20 18.76 2.64
C GLY A 53 8.57 18.34 2.08
N ALA A 54 8.82 17.04 1.91
CA ALA A 54 10.02 16.56 1.23
C ALA A 54 10.02 17.00 -0.24
N THR A 55 11.06 17.74 -0.65
CA THR A 55 11.32 18.04 -2.06
C THR A 55 12.30 17.01 -2.61
N ILE A 56 11.83 16.14 -3.50
CA ILE A 56 12.64 15.12 -4.16
C ILE A 56 12.68 15.46 -5.65
N ASP A 57 13.88 15.53 -6.21
CA ASP A 57 14.07 15.62 -7.65
C ASP A 57 13.71 14.27 -8.32
N PRO A 58 12.67 14.22 -9.18
CA PRO A 58 12.27 13.00 -9.86
C PRO A 58 13.36 12.38 -10.73
N GLU A 59 14.34 13.17 -11.21
CA GLU A 59 15.45 12.66 -12.03
C GLU A 59 16.33 11.67 -11.24
N LEU A 60 16.37 11.79 -9.92
CA LEU A 60 17.13 10.91 -9.03
C LEU A 60 16.47 9.53 -8.82
N LEU A 61 15.23 9.33 -9.29
CA LEU A 61 14.43 8.14 -8.98
C LEU A 61 14.49 7.04 -10.04
N HIS A 62 15.25 7.22 -11.12
CA HIS A 62 15.53 6.17 -12.12
C HIS A 62 14.28 5.39 -12.57
N ASP A 63 13.31 6.10 -13.15
CA ASP A 63 12.01 5.60 -13.63
C ASP A 63 11.03 5.11 -12.55
N VAL A 64 11.38 5.20 -11.26
CA VAL A 64 10.44 4.99 -10.17
C VAL A 64 9.56 6.24 -10.02
N LEU A 65 8.24 6.03 -9.98
CA LEU A 65 7.28 7.13 -9.84
C LEU A 65 7.38 7.75 -8.44
N LEU A 66 7.41 9.08 -8.36
CA LEU A 66 7.29 9.80 -7.09
C LEU A 66 5.82 10.00 -6.73
N LEU A 67 5.41 9.56 -5.54
CA LEU A 67 4.10 9.85 -5.01
C LEU A 67 3.97 11.36 -4.75
N GLN A 68 3.02 12.02 -5.40
CA GLN A 68 2.87 13.48 -5.28
C GLN A 68 2.19 13.87 -3.96
N ALA A 69 2.38 15.13 -3.56
CA ALA A 69 1.74 15.69 -2.39
C ALA A 69 0.20 15.55 -2.47
N GLY A 70 -0.41 15.06 -1.40
CA GLY A 70 -1.85 14.77 -1.33
C GLY A 70 -2.30 13.48 -2.01
N GLU A 71 -1.45 12.79 -2.77
CA GLU A 71 -1.76 11.48 -3.31
C GLU A 71 -1.64 10.38 -2.25
N ARG A 72 -2.24 9.22 -2.57
CA ARG A 72 -2.20 8.02 -1.74
C ARG A 72 -1.88 6.81 -2.59
N CYS A 73 -0.92 6.01 -2.14
CA CYS A 73 -0.72 4.66 -2.65
C CYS A 73 -1.17 3.62 -1.62
N ARG A 74 -1.10 2.34 -1.98
CA ARG A 74 -1.41 1.23 -1.08
C ARG A 74 -0.23 0.31 -0.98
N TYR A 75 0.07 -0.12 0.24
CA TYR A 75 0.96 -1.23 0.52
C TYR A 75 0.25 -2.19 1.46
N LEU A 76 0.11 -3.45 1.05
CA LEU A 76 -0.56 -4.51 1.80
C LEU A 76 -1.99 -4.16 2.28
N GLY A 77 -2.67 -3.29 1.55
CA GLY A 77 -4.05 -2.88 1.84
C GLY A 77 -4.20 -1.71 2.82
N VAL A 78 -3.11 -1.13 3.30
CA VAL A 78 -3.08 0.12 4.08
C VAL A 78 -2.70 1.28 3.15
N LEU A 79 -3.28 2.47 3.37
CA LEU A 79 -2.91 3.65 2.59
C LEU A 79 -1.58 4.22 3.10
N ILE A 80 -0.75 4.66 2.17
CA ILE A 80 0.52 5.32 2.45
C ILE A 80 0.57 6.63 1.66
N GLY A 81 1.18 7.65 2.25
CA GLY A 81 1.38 8.97 1.67
C GLY A 81 1.61 10.01 2.75
N GLU A 82 1.70 11.27 2.34
CA GLU A 82 1.89 12.42 3.22
C GLU A 82 0.70 12.65 4.17
N GLY A 83 0.95 13.05 5.42
CA GLY A 83 -0.08 13.29 6.43
C GLY A 83 -0.67 12.03 7.09
N SER A 84 -1.86 12.15 7.69
CA SER A 84 -2.47 11.10 8.52
C SER A 84 -3.13 9.98 7.69
N THR A 85 -2.35 8.94 7.37
CA THR A 85 -2.82 7.74 6.65
C THR A 85 -3.84 6.89 7.42
N VAL A 86 -3.86 7.00 8.77
CA VAL A 86 -4.80 6.30 9.64
C VAL A 86 -6.24 6.69 9.29
N LYS A 87 -6.55 7.99 9.37
CA LYS A 87 -7.88 8.54 9.07
C LYS A 87 -8.33 8.14 7.67
N ASP A 88 -7.46 8.31 6.68
CA ASP A 88 -7.79 8.01 5.28
C ASP A 88 -8.10 6.52 5.09
N SER A 89 -7.36 5.64 5.78
CA SER A 89 -7.60 4.20 5.73
C SER A 89 -8.93 3.81 6.38
N TRP A 90 -9.32 4.48 7.47
CA TRP A 90 -10.63 4.31 8.11
C TRP A 90 -11.78 4.80 7.22
N ASP A 91 -11.63 5.97 6.60
CA ASP A 91 -12.64 6.52 5.68
C ASP A 91 -12.84 5.59 4.47
N ALA A 92 -11.74 5.13 3.85
CA ALA A 92 -11.80 4.16 2.76
C ALA A 92 -12.43 2.82 3.20
N CYS A 93 -12.17 2.39 4.43
CA CYS A 93 -12.76 1.19 5.01
C CYS A 93 -14.28 1.33 5.16
N LEU A 94 -14.76 2.46 5.70
CA LEU A 94 -16.19 2.74 5.86
C LEU A 94 -16.91 2.73 4.51
N VAL A 95 -16.36 3.40 3.49
CA VAL A 95 -16.91 3.37 2.12
C VAL A 95 -17.00 1.94 1.61
N ALA A 96 -15.93 1.16 1.73
CA ALA A 96 -15.87 -0.19 1.21
C ALA A 96 -16.77 -1.17 1.99
N LEU A 97 -16.98 -0.96 3.29
CA LEU A 97 -17.94 -1.71 4.11
C LEU A 97 -19.38 -1.40 3.69
N ASN A 98 -19.71 -0.13 3.52
CA ASN A 98 -21.03 0.30 3.07
C ASN A 98 -21.41 -0.35 1.72
N SER A 99 -20.49 -0.34 0.75
CA SER A 99 -20.73 -1.00 -0.54
C SER A 99 -20.95 -2.51 -0.41
N ARG A 100 -20.15 -3.19 0.42
CA ARG A 100 -20.26 -4.65 0.62
C ARG A 100 -21.55 -5.03 1.35
N LEU A 101 -21.92 -4.29 2.39
CA LEU A 101 -23.15 -4.50 3.14
C LEU A 101 -24.38 -4.22 2.28
N ALA A 102 -24.36 -3.16 1.47
CA ALA A 102 -25.44 -2.87 0.53
C ALA A 102 -25.64 -4.01 -0.50
N ARG A 103 -24.54 -4.60 -0.99
CA ARG A 103 -24.58 -5.77 -1.88
C ARG A 103 -25.07 -7.02 -1.17
N ALA A 104 -24.61 -7.27 0.05
CA ALA A 104 -25.02 -8.42 0.87
C ALA A 104 -26.51 -8.37 1.17
N ARG A 105 -27.05 -7.20 1.55
CA ARG A 105 -28.47 -6.99 1.85
C ARG A 105 -29.38 -7.44 0.73
N ARG A 106 -28.98 -7.27 -0.54
CA ARG A 106 -29.75 -7.70 -1.72
C ARG A 106 -29.81 -9.23 -1.91
N LYS A 107 -28.92 -9.99 -1.26
CA LYS A 107 -28.81 -11.44 -1.40
C LYS A 107 -29.36 -12.22 -0.20
N THR A 108 -29.73 -11.53 0.88
CA THR A 108 -30.12 -12.14 2.16
C THR A 108 -31.59 -11.82 2.47
N ASN A 109 -32.39 -12.86 2.72
CA ASN A 109 -33.84 -12.69 2.87
C ASN A 109 -34.33 -12.65 4.33
N THR A 110 -33.47 -13.01 5.30
CA THR A 110 -33.85 -13.03 6.73
C THR A 110 -32.95 -12.14 7.59
N VAL A 111 -33.45 -11.70 8.75
CA VAL A 111 -32.67 -10.92 9.73
C VAL A 111 -31.44 -11.71 10.19
N ARG A 112 -31.61 -13.01 10.49
CA ARG A 112 -30.53 -13.88 10.94
C ARG A 112 -29.42 -13.99 9.89
N SER A 113 -29.77 -14.18 8.62
CA SER A 113 -28.81 -14.23 7.51
C SER A 113 -28.09 -12.89 7.34
N ARG A 114 -28.81 -11.76 7.43
CA ARG A 114 -28.21 -10.42 7.39
C ARG A 114 -27.20 -10.20 8.52
N ALA A 115 -27.55 -10.55 9.75
CA ALA A 115 -26.66 -10.37 10.90
C ALA A 115 -25.40 -11.23 10.77
N ALA A 116 -25.53 -12.50 10.39
CA ALA A 116 -24.40 -13.40 10.18
C ALA A 116 -23.48 -12.89 9.05
N THR A 117 -24.05 -12.48 7.92
CA THR A 117 -23.27 -11.95 6.79
C THR A 117 -22.60 -10.62 7.15
N ALA A 118 -23.27 -9.74 7.89
CA ALA A 118 -22.67 -8.49 8.36
C ALA A 118 -21.46 -8.76 9.27
N ALA A 119 -21.57 -9.69 10.22
CA ALA A 119 -20.45 -10.07 11.10
C ALA A 119 -19.24 -10.57 10.29
N VAL A 120 -19.46 -11.45 9.32
CA VAL A 120 -18.39 -12.01 8.45
C VAL A 120 -17.73 -10.95 7.56
N ILE A 121 -18.44 -9.87 7.21
CA ILE A 121 -17.88 -8.77 6.41
C ILE A 121 -17.16 -7.73 7.28
N VAL A 122 -17.80 -7.32 8.38
CA VAL A 122 -17.36 -6.18 9.20
C VAL A 122 -16.20 -6.58 10.10
N ILE A 123 -16.33 -7.67 10.86
CA ILE A 123 -15.34 -8.04 11.88
C ILE A 123 -13.95 -8.21 11.27
N PRO A 124 -13.73 -9.02 10.21
CA PRO A 124 -12.39 -9.21 9.67
C PRO A 124 -11.78 -7.92 9.13
N LYS A 125 -12.60 -7.06 8.52
CA LYS A 125 -12.11 -5.82 7.90
C LYS A 125 -11.72 -4.79 8.96
N VAL A 126 -12.53 -4.63 10.02
CA VAL A 126 -12.23 -3.74 11.15
C VAL A 126 -11.03 -4.25 11.93
N THR A 127 -10.96 -5.54 12.24
CA THR A 127 -9.83 -6.15 12.97
C THR A 127 -8.53 -6.03 12.18
N PHE A 128 -8.56 -6.25 10.87
CA PHE A 128 -7.39 -6.04 10.02
C PHE A 128 -6.91 -4.59 10.09
N LEU A 129 -7.81 -3.62 9.93
CA LEU A 129 -7.43 -2.22 9.92
C LEU A 129 -6.90 -1.79 11.29
N ALA A 130 -7.64 -2.08 12.38
CA ALA A 130 -7.24 -1.72 13.74
C ALA A 130 -5.86 -2.23 14.16
N ARG A 131 -5.35 -3.30 13.52
CA ARG A 131 -4.01 -3.84 13.77
C ARG A 131 -2.90 -3.19 12.94
N HIS A 132 -3.21 -2.63 11.77
CA HIS A 132 -2.20 -2.24 10.77
C HIS A 132 -2.29 -0.78 10.32
N SER A 133 -3.30 -0.01 10.76
CA SER A 133 -3.37 1.44 10.57
C SER A 133 -2.89 2.16 11.80
#